data_AF-A0A2G3J723-F1
#
_entry.id   AF-A0A2G3J723-F1
#
_cell.length_a   1.000
_cell.length_b   1.000
_cell.length_c   1.000
_cell.angle_alpha   90.00
_cell.angle_beta   90.00
_cell.angle_gamma   90.00
#
_symmetry.space_group_name_H-M   'P 1'
#
loop_
_entity.id
_entity.type
_entity.pdbx_description
1 polymer ?
#
loop_
_entity_poly.entity_id
_entity_poly.type
_entity_poly.pdbx_seq_one_letter_code
_entity_poly.pdbx_strand_id
1 'polypeptide(L)'
;MGAHGVPWIDPEPMVLLDWGANLAALTLTGEYWRLLTSMFVHSGMIHLLLNMSMLLFIGPLAQKRLGNFGLISIYLSAGLVAGFVSASWYALSQETNIFGMPVTRLVASIGASGALMGLAVAVCVWKSSINEHEEGDALSNKLGQVVLLNLGLGFIVPGVDQACHIGGLLYGFPMGLIALAFNRPSWKRSVMYFAIVAVTTAGVFKATQGSESEELRLLADEVRKQQKDMRKQKELEIVAKQRDLLHKSELAARPKPVSAEEASVLAMEPILSNSYQNPIFSSDGRRLYITDQEANSLAVVDVNTRKVTKVIKGPELKIPDDGCDKTCRGIGAQSVAISPDEKWALVPSMAISSVALIDIQAGAIVHMFKVGNRPATAVFSHDGLHAYVINKADNSLSVLDMARRQVDRDPLPLGSAEERFAHWISPILLLSPDGKRLLASDASLSRLDWINVASRKMITPTFSMPDSVRFALTDTKMDTLLLPSEDALLEHKLPSFESLPGYAYCNANDAKVMSVSPDGKWMAAYRKTESGEIVLISRQSMRTVGVYQLPDEKPHQLLLSPDGNHLAVLVSDGLRIYPLSKSINVVDYVQKNGEFFCDS
;
A
#
# COMPACT_ATOMS: atom_id res chain seq x y z
N MET A 1 -17.08 -23.22 2.89
CA MET A 1 -16.58 -23.16 4.27
C MET A 1 -15.14 -23.66 4.39
N GLY A 2 -14.87 -24.96 4.30
CA GLY A 2 -13.51 -25.51 4.49
C GLY A 2 -12.42 -24.92 3.59
N ALA A 3 -12.67 -24.78 2.29
CA ALA A 3 -11.68 -24.21 1.35
C ALA A 3 -11.31 -22.73 1.63
N HIS A 4 -12.15 -22.01 2.37
CA HIS A 4 -11.95 -20.60 2.72
C HIS A 4 -11.53 -20.40 4.19
N GLY A 5 -11.18 -21.48 4.90
CA GLY A 5 -10.79 -21.40 6.32
C GLY A 5 -11.91 -20.98 7.27
N VAL A 6 -13.17 -21.02 6.82
CA VAL A 6 -14.33 -20.63 7.63
C VAL A 6 -14.74 -21.80 8.53
N PRO A 7 -14.97 -21.59 9.85
CA PRO A 7 -15.44 -22.62 10.76
C PRO A 7 -16.70 -23.32 10.26
N TRP A 8 -16.78 -24.64 10.47
CA TRP A 8 -17.90 -25.46 9.98
C TRP A 8 -19.14 -25.44 10.88
N ILE A 9 -19.01 -24.95 12.12
CA ILE A 9 -20.06 -25.01 13.14
C ILE A 9 -20.67 -23.64 13.37
N ASP A 10 -19.85 -22.59 13.44
CA ASP A 10 -20.28 -21.22 13.75
C ASP A 10 -19.48 -20.20 12.90
N PRO A 11 -19.84 -20.02 11.62
CA PRO A 11 -19.21 -19.04 10.74
C PRO A 11 -19.62 -17.61 11.12
N GLU A 12 -18.67 -16.67 11.05
CA GLU A 12 -18.96 -15.26 11.31
C GLU A 12 -20.10 -14.71 10.42
N PRO A 13 -21.07 -13.97 10.97
CA PRO A 13 -22.22 -13.44 10.21
C PRO A 13 -21.83 -12.62 8.97
N MET A 14 -20.76 -11.84 9.06
CA MET A 14 -20.27 -11.03 7.92
C MET A 14 -19.77 -11.87 6.75
N VAL A 15 -19.20 -13.05 7.01
CA VAL A 15 -18.81 -13.98 5.94
C VAL A 15 -20.04 -14.52 5.22
N LEU A 16 -21.12 -14.79 5.96
CA LEU A 16 -22.39 -15.23 5.38
C LEU A 16 -23.02 -14.11 4.54
N LEU A 17 -22.94 -12.86 5.00
CA LEU A 17 -23.37 -11.68 4.23
C LEU A 17 -22.55 -11.52 2.94
N ASP A 18 -21.24 -11.71 2.99
CA ASP A 18 -20.39 -11.72 1.78
C ASP A 18 -20.79 -12.83 0.80
N TRP A 19 -21.27 -13.97 1.30
CA TRP A 19 -21.75 -15.09 0.46
C TRP A 19 -23.19 -14.95 -0.02
N GLY A 20 -23.89 -13.88 0.37
CA GLY A 20 -25.25 -13.61 -0.11
C GLY A 20 -26.35 -13.96 0.87
N ALA A 21 -26.08 -14.05 2.17
CA ALA A 21 -27.14 -14.07 3.18
C ALA A 21 -28.10 -12.88 2.97
N ASN A 22 -29.38 -13.15 3.25
CA ASN A 22 -30.44 -12.18 3.10
C ASN A 22 -30.44 -11.24 4.32
N LEU A 23 -30.34 -9.95 4.05
CA LEU A 23 -30.36 -8.91 5.07
C LEU A 23 -31.25 -7.79 4.58
N ALA A 24 -32.25 -7.42 5.38
CA ALA A 24 -33.27 -6.43 5.00
C ALA A 24 -32.67 -5.17 4.38
N ALA A 25 -31.69 -4.57 5.05
CA ALA A 25 -31.00 -3.36 4.59
C ALA A 25 -30.41 -3.51 3.18
N LEU A 26 -29.67 -4.59 2.91
CA LEU A 26 -29.01 -4.78 1.60
C LEU A 26 -30.01 -5.23 0.52
N THR A 27 -30.86 -6.20 0.86
CA THR A 27 -31.80 -6.82 -0.08
C THR A 27 -32.85 -5.84 -0.57
N LEU A 28 -33.39 -4.99 0.31
CA LEU A 28 -34.44 -4.03 -0.04
C LEU A 28 -33.89 -2.72 -0.61
N THR A 29 -32.57 -2.51 -0.64
CA THR A 29 -31.92 -1.29 -1.18
C THR A 29 -31.02 -1.56 -2.39
N GLY A 30 -31.26 -2.64 -3.12
CA GLY A 30 -30.64 -2.90 -4.43
C GLY A 30 -30.00 -4.27 -4.61
N GLU A 31 -29.72 -5.02 -3.53
CA GLU A 31 -29.07 -6.33 -3.62
C GLU A 31 -30.08 -7.48 -3.68
N TYR A 32 -31.07 -7.36 -4.57
CA TYR A 32 -32.20 -8.29 -4.68
C TYR A 32 -31.81 -9.76 -4.94
N TRP A 33 -30.63 -9.97 -5.53
CA TRP A 33 -30.05 -11.29 -5.79
C TRP A 33 -29.87 -12.09 -4.48
N ARG A 34 -29.78 -11.43 -3.33
CA ARG A 34 -29.70 -12.05 -1.99
C ARG A 34 -30.89 -12.93 -1.65
N LEU A 35 -32.07 -12.64 -2.21
CA LEU A 35 -33.25 -13.50 -2.04
C LEU A 35 -33.03 -14.90 -2.63
N LEU A 36 -32.28 -14.98 -3.73
CA LEU A 36 -31.96 -16.25 -4.37
C LEU A 36 -30.76 -16.92 -3.71
N THR A 37 -29.67 -16.18 -3.46
CA THR A 37 -28.43 -16.77 -2.94
C THR A 37 -28.57 -17.24 -1.50
N SER A 38 -29.32 -16.52 -0.66
CA SER A 38 -29.57 -16.91 0.75
C SER A 38 -30.17 -18.31 0.90
N MET A 39 -30.93 -18.79 -0.09
CA MET A 39 -31.48 -20.15 -0.11
C MET A 39 -30.41 -21.24 -0.11
N PHE A 40 -29.18 -20.91 -0.50
CA PHE A 40 -28.06 -21.84 -0.64
C PHE A 40 -26.95 -21.58 0.38
N VAL A 41 -26.92 -20.40 1.01
CA VAL A 41 -26.02 -20.10 2.13
C VAL A 41 -26.55 -20.77 3.40
N HIS A 42 -25.68 -21.37 4.21
CA HIS A 42 -26.06 -22.04 5.46
C HIS A 42 -25.12 -21.60 6.58
N SER A 43 -25.58 -21.59 7.84
CA SER A 43 -24.79 -21.22 9.03
C SER A 43 -23.87 -22.33 9.54
N GLY A 44 -23.68 -23.41 8.78
CA GLY A 44 -22.78 -24.48 9.18
C GLY A 44 -23.25 -25.85 8.73
N MET A 45 -22.46 -26.85 9.10
CA MET A 45 -22.66 -28.24 8.70
C MET A 45 -23.98 -28.82 9.25
N ILE A 46 -24.30 -28.54 10.52
CA ILE A 46 -25.54 -29.05 11.14
C ILE A 46 -26.77 -28.46 10.44
N HIS A 47 -26.77 -27.15 10.21
CA HIS A 47 -27.89 -26.49 9.52
C HIS A 47 -28.05 -27.02 8.09
N LEU A 48 -26.95 -27.22 7.35
CA LEU A 48 -26.99 -27.85 6.02
C LEU A 48 -27.53 -29.29 6.08
N LEU A 49 -27.04 -30.12 7.00
CA LEU A 49 -27.47 -31.50 7.15
C LEU A 49 -28.97 -31.62 7.45
N LEU A 50 -29.51 -30.74 8.30
CA LEU A 50 -30.95 -30.70 8.59
C LEU A 50 -31.77 -30.33 7.35
N ASN A 51 -31.34 -29.34 6.57
CA ASN A 51 -31.99 -28.99 5.31
C ASN A 51 -31.94 -30.14 4.29
N MET A 52 -30.78 -30.79 4.14
CA MET A 52 -30.63 -31.93 3.24
C MET A 52 -31.47 -33.13 3.70
N SER A 53 -31.56 -33.38 5.00
CA SER A 53 -32.40 -34.45 5.56
C SER A 53 -33.88 -34.19 5.29
N MET A 54 -34.33 -32.95 5.47
CA MET A 54 -35.70 -32.53 5.17
C MET A 54 -36.01 -32.65 3.67
N LEU A 55 -35.06 -32.26 2.80
CA LEU A 55 -35.20 -32.42 1.36
C LEU A 55 -35.21 -33.91 0.94
N LEU A 56 -34.42 -34.78 1.57
CA LEU A 56 -34.45 -36.23 1.31
C LEU A 56 -35.78 -36.87 1.73
N PHE A 57 -36.41 -36.36 2.79
CA PHE A 57 -37.70 -36.85 3.26
C PHE A 57 -38.85 -36.39 2.36
N ILE A 58 -38.90 -35.09 2.01
CA ILE A 58 -40.01 -34.52 1.23
C ILE A 58 -39.80 -34.72 -0.27
N GLY A 59 -38.55 -34.68 -0.74
CA GLY A 59 -38.18 -34.68 -2.16
C GLY A 59 -38.81 -35.81 -2.96
N PRO A 60 -38.70 -37.09 -2.55
CA PRO A 60 -39.34 -38.20 -3.25
C PRO A 60 -40.88 -38.06 -3.33
N LEU A 61 -41.50 -37.59 -2.24
CA LEU A 61 -42.94 -37.37 -2.19
C LEU A 61 -43.37 -36.20 -3.08
N ALA A 62 -42.62 -35.09 -3.04
CA ALA A 62 -42.79 -33.93 -3.89
C ALA A 62 -42.60 -34.29 -5.37
N GLN A 63 -41.60 -35.08 -5.70
CA GLN A 63 -41.33 -35.53 -7.07
C GLN A 63 -42.47 -36.41 -7.58
N LYS A 64 -42.96 -37.34 -6.76
CA LYS A 64 -44.10 -38.22 -7.10
C LYS A 64 -45.38 -37.42 -7.36
N ARG A 65 -45.64 -36.38 -6.57
CA ARG A 65 -46.89 -35.57 -6.61
C ARG A 65 -46.83 -34.42 -7.62
N LEU A 66 -45.70 -33.72 -7.68
CA LEU A 66 -45.51 -32.47 -8.42
C LEU A 66 -44.73 -32.64 -9.72
N GLY A 67 -43.98 -33.74 -9.86
CA GLY A 67 -42.97 -33.92 -10.89
C GLY A 67 -41.73 -33.07 -10.66
N ASN A 68 -40.67 -33.31 -11.44
CA ASN A 68 -39.39 -32.60 -11.29
C ASN A 68 -39.55 -31.08 -11.43
N PHE A 69 -40.30 -30.64 -12.45
CA PHE A 69 -40.53 -29.21 -12.69
C PHE A 69 -41.36 -28.56 -11.58
N GLY A 70 -42.42 -29.22 -11.11
CA GLY A 70 -43.23 -28.69 -10.01
C GLY A 70 -42.44 -28.56 -8.71
N LEU A 71 -41.59 -29.54 -8.39
CA LEU A 71 -40.70 -29.50 -7.24
C LEU A 71 -39.76 -28.30 -7.32
N ILE A 72 -39.00 -28.16 -8.42
CA ILE A 72 -38.01 -27.08 -8.57
C ILE A 72 -38.69 -25.71 -8.59
N SER A 73 -39.81 -25.58 -9.31
CA SER A 73 -40.54 -24.32 -9.41
C SER A 73 -41.08 -23.87 -8.04
N ILE A 74 -41.75 -24.76 -7.30
CA ILE A 74 -42.30 -24.43 -5.98
C ILE A 74 -41.17 -24.16 -4.99
N TYR A 75 -40.08 -24.93 -5.01
CA TYR A 75 -38.93 -24.68 -4.15
C TYR A 75 -38.33 -23.28 -4.39
N LEU A 76 -38.06 -22.93 -5.65
CA LEU A 76 -37.49 -21.63 -6.01
C LEU A 76 -38.44 -20.47 -5.67
N SER A 77 -39.69 -20.55 -6.06
CA SER A 77 -40.63 -19.44 -5.83
C SER A 77 -41.04 -19.30 -4.37
N ALA A 78 -41.15 -20.41 -3.61
CA ALA A 78 -41.34 -20.37 -2.16
C ALA A 78 -40.14 -19.75 -1.45
N GLY A 79 -38.91 -20.08 -1.87
CA GLY A 79 -37.69 -19.50 -1.31
C GLY A 79 -37.61 -17.99 -1.51
N LEU A 80 -37.91 -17.50 -2.71
CA LEU A 80 -37.93 -16.07 -3.00
C LEU A 80 -38.96 -15.31 -2.16
N VAL A 81 -40.18 -15.86 -2.02
CA VAL A 81 -41.24 -15.24 -1.20
C VAL A 81 -40.89 -15.31 0.29
N ALA A 82 -40.38 -16.43 0.76
CA ALA A 82 -39.92 -16.59 2.15
C ALA A 82 -38.81 -15.59 2.51
N GLY A 83 -37.80 -15.47 1.65
CA GLY A 83 -36.72 -14.48 1.81
C GLY A 83 -37.23 -13.04 1.80
N PHE A 84 -38.20 -12.73 0.93
CA PHE A 84 -38.81 -11.40 0.89
C PHE A 84 -39.60 -11.12 2.17
N VAL A 85 -40.45 -12.05 2.61
CA VAL A 85 -41.20 -11.91 3.86
C VAL A 85 -40.26 -11.73 5.04
N SER A 86 -39.16 -12.48 5.10
CA SER A 86 -38.12 -12.27 6.12
C SER A 86 -37.53 -10.86 6.06
N ALA A 87 -37.07 -10.41 4.89
CA ALA A 87 -36.50 -9.08 4.73
C ALA A 87 -37.48 -7.97 5.11
N SER A 88 -38.74 -8.06 4.66
CA SER A 88 -39.80 -7.09 4.99
C SER A 88 -40.17 -7.13 6.47
N TRP A 89 -40.24 -8.31 7.08
CA TRP A 89 -40.54 -8.44 8.50
C TRP A 89 -39.48 -7.73 9.35
N TYR A 90 -38.20 -7.98 9.07
CA TYR A 90 -37.10 -7.37 9.82
C TYR A 90 -36.87 -5.89 9.49
N ALA A 91 -37.29 -5.43 8.30
CA ALA A 91 -37.35 -4.02 7.98
C ALA A 91 -38.42 -3.26 8.79
N LEU A 92 -39.54 -3.92 9.08
CA LEU A 92 -40.67 -3.32 9.79
C LEU A 92 -40.62 -3.52 11.31
N SER A 93 -39.90 -4.54 11.79
CA SER A 93 -39.74 -4.79 13.23
C SER A 93 -38.72 -3.81 13.82
N GLN A 94 -39.20 -2.68 14.32
CA GLN A 94 -38.41 -1.79 15.17
C GLN A 94 -38.35 -2.37 16.58
N GLU A 95 -37.17 -2.84 17.01
CA GLU A 95 -36.92 -3.09 18.43
C GLU A 95 -36.44 -1.78 19.07
N THR A 96 -36.81 -1.52 20.32
CA THR A 96 -36.25 -0.41 21.10
C THR A 96 -35.30 -0.97 22.14
N ASN A 97 -34.14 -0.34 22.34
CA ASN A 97 -33.28 -0.67 23.47
C ASN A 97 -33.91 -0.22 24.79
N ILE A 98 -33.23 -0.54 25.90
CA ILE A 98 -33.64 -0.15 27.26
C ILE A 98 -33.83 1.37 27.47
N PHE A 99 -33.37 2.20 26.55
CA PHE A 99 -33.53 3.66 26.56
C PHE A 99 -34.63 4.16 25.61
N GLY A 100 -35.42 3.25 25.03
CA GLY A 100 -36.49 3.60 24.08
C GLY A 100 -35.97 4.05 22.71
N MET A 101 -34.67 3.89 22.42
CA MET A 101 -34.12 4.22 21.11
C MET A 101 -34.31 3.03 20.16
N PRO A 102 -34.75 3.25 18.91
CA PRO A 102 -34.87 2.20 17.92
C PRO A 102 -33.50 1.56 17.63
N VAL A 103 -33.43 0.23 17.67
CA VAL A 103 -32.28 -0.58 17.31
C VAL A 103 -32.71 -1.56 16.23
N THR A 104 -32.08 -1.44 15.06
CA THR A 104 -32.33 -2.37 13.96
C THR A 104 -31.49 -3.62 14.16
N ARG A 105 -32.13 -4.78 14.39
CA ARG A 105 -31.43 -6.05 14.54
C ARG A 105 -30.94 -6.54 13.17
N LEU A 106 -29.64 -6.72 13.01
CA LEU A 106 -29.04 -7.34 11.82
C LEU A 106 -29.30 -8.86 11.84
N VAL A 107 -30.50 -9.27 11.42
CA VAL A 107 -30.83 -10.70 11.26
C VAL A 107 -30.46 -11.13 9.85
N ALA A 108 -29.38 -11.91 9.74
CA ALA A 108 -29.00 -12.55 8.49
C ALA A 108 -29.81 -13.84 8.30
N SER A 109 -30.73 -13.82 7.33
CA SER A 109 -31.53 -14.98 6.94
C SER A 109 -30.79 -15.82 5.90
N ILE A 110 -30.76 -17.14 6.15
CA ILE A 110 -29.94 -18.11 5.41
C ILE A 110 -30.63 -19.47 5.42
N GLY A 111 -30.40 -20.25 4.36
CA GLY A 111 -30.76 -21.65 4.26
C GLY A 111 -32.01 -21.90 3.42
N ALA A 112 -32.16 -23.16 3.02
CA ALA A 112 -33.27 -23.65 2.21
C ALA A 112 -34.61 -23.75 2.96
N SER A 113 -34.65 -23.45 4.26
CA SER A 113 -35.72 -23.89 5.15
C SER A 113 -37.07 -23.27 4.83
N GLY A 114 -37.13 -21.99 4.40
CA GLY A 114 -38.37 -21.37 3.91
C GLY A 114 -38.90 -22.02 2.62
N ALA A 115 -38.00 -22.36 1.69
CA ALA A 115 -38.35 -23.07 0.46
C ALA A 115 -38.87 -24.49 0.76
N LEU A 116 -38.20 -25.20 1.66
CA LEU A 116 -38.60 -26.53 2.11
C LEU A 116 -39.94 -26.50 2.85
N MET A 117 -40.19 -25.46 3.65
CA MET A 117 -41.46 -25.24 4.32
C MET A 117 -42.60 -25.06 3.31
N GLY A 118 -42.41 -24.21 2.29
CA GLY A 118 -43.39 -24.03 1.24
C GLY A 118 -43.64 -25.30 0.43
N LEU A 119 -42.58 -26.05 0.12
CA LEU A 119 -42.69 -27.34 -0.56
C LEU A 119 -43.45 -28.37 0.29
N ALA A 120 -43.15 -28.45 1.60
CA ALA A 120 -43.82 -29.35 2.53
C ALA A 120 -45.33 -29.09 2.57
N VAL A 121 -45.71 -27.81 2.71
CA VAL A 121 -47.12 -27.40 2.77
C VAL A 121 -47.82 -27.66 1.44
N ALA A 122 -47.21 -27.35 0.30
CA ALA A 122 -47.79 -27.63 -1.01
C ALA A 122 -48.06 -29.13 -1.20
N VAL A 123 -47.13 -29.97 -0.76
CA VAL A 123 -47.26 -31.44 -0.79
C VAL A 123 -48.35 -31.93 0.16
N CYS A 124 -48.48 -31.37 1.36
CA CYS A 124 -49.53 -31.76 2.32
C CYS A 124 -50.94 -31.36 1.87
N VAL A 125 -51.08 -30.19 1.24
CA VAL A 125 -52.35 -29.71 0.68
C VAL A 125 -52.75 -30.54 -0.53
N TRP A 126 -51.78 -30.96 -1.34
CA TRP A 126 -51.99 -31.93 -2.40
C TRP A 126 -52.17 -33.34 -1.82
N LYS A 127 -53.41 -33.73 -1.51
CA LYS A 127 -53.77 -35.12 -1.23
C LYS A 127 -54.15 -35.81 -2.54
N SER A 128 -53.50 -36.92 -2.87
CA SER A 128 -53.72 -37.65 -4.14
C SER A 128 -55.20 -38.02 -4.32
N SER A 129 -55.76 -37.78 -5.51
CA SER A 129 -57.14 -38.17 -5.86
C SER A 129 -57.23 -39.46 -6.69
N ILE A 130 -56.15 -40.21 -6.91
CA ILE A 130 -56.22 -41.47 -7.67
C ILE A 130 -55.19 -42.47 -7.09
N ASN A 131 -55.62 -43.34 -6.17
CA ASN A 131 -54.95 -44.57 -5.69
C ASN A 131 -53.87 -44.52 -4.57
N GLU A 132 -53.81 -43.51 -3.69
CA GLU A 132 -52.84 -43.49 -2.55
C GLU A 132 -53.48 -43.36 -1.14
N HIS A 133 -54.71 -43.85 -0.94
CA HIS A 133 -55.53 -43.38 0.18
C HIS A 133 -55.03 -43.68 1.61
N GLU A 134 -54.09 -44.60 1.85
CA GLU A 134 -53.61 -44.86 3.22
C GLU A 134 -52.16 -44.43 3.47
N GLU A 135 -51.19 -44.92 2.69
CA GLU A 135 -49.77 -44.62 2.94
C GLU A 135 -49.40 -43.15 2.67
N GLY A 136 -49.96 -42.57 1.60
CA GLY A 136 -49.69 -41.17 1.22
C GLY A 136 -50.29 -40.17 2.21
N ASP A 137 -51.46 -40.48 2.76
CA ASP A 137 -52.14 -39.65 3.74
C ASP A 137 -51.48 -39.76 5.13
N ALA A 138 -51.05 -40.96 5.53
CA ALA A 138 -50.26 -41.14 6.75
C ALA A 138 -48.93 -40.36 6.69
N LEU A 139 -48.26 -40.38 5.53
CA LEU A 139 -47.01 -39.65 5.33
C LEU A 139 -47.22 -38.13 5.31
N SER A 140 -48.30 -37.63 4.70
CA SER A 140 -48.67 -36.21 4.75
C SER A 140 -49.06 -35.74 6.15
N ASN A 141 -49.75 -36.57 6.93
CA ASN A 141 -50.08 -36.24 8.32
C ASN A 141 -48.82 -36.17 9.19
N LYS A 142 -47.88 -37.11 9.03
CA LYS A 142 -46.56 -37.06 9.69
C LYS A 142 -45.76 -35.82 9.29
N LEU A 143 -45.75 -35.49 7.99
CA LEU A 143 -45.09 -34.29 7.50
C LEU A 143 -45.73 -33.01 8.05
N GLY A 144 -47.06 -32.95 8.14
CA GLY A 144 -47.79 -31.85 8.77
C GLY A 144 -47.44 -31.69 10.25
N GLN A 145 -47.29 -32.79 10.99
CA GLN A 145 -46.81 -32.75 12.39
C GLN A 145 -45.38 -32.21 12.48
N VAL A 146 -44.47 -32.63 11.59
CA VAL A 146 -43.09 -32.11 11.55
C VAL A 146 -43.05 -30.62 11.23
N VAL A 147 -43.88 -30.16 10.28
CA VAL A 147 -44.01 -28.73 9.95
C VAL A 147 -44.49 -27.92 11.15
N LEU A 148 -45.55 -28.38 11.83
CA LEU A 148 -46.08 -27.71 13.03
C LEU A 148 -45.08 -27.70 14.18
N LEU A 149 -44.37 -28.81 14.41
CA LEU A 149 -43.34 -28.91 15.43
C LEU A 149 -42.16 -27.98 15.12
N ASN A 150 -41.67 -27.95 13.88
CA ASN A 150 -40.57 -27.05 13.47
C ASN A 150 -40.96 -25.58 13.61
N LEU A 151 -42.19 -25.21 13.26
CA LEU A 151 -42.69 -23.85 13.43
C LEU A 151 -42.81 -23.49 14.92
N GLY A 152 -43.35 -24.38 15.76
CA GLY A 152 -43.49 -24.16 17.19
C GLY A 152 -42.16 -24.09 17.94
N LEU A 153 -41.24 -25.03 17.69
CA LEU A 153 -39.90 -25.04 18.27
C LEU A 153 -39.07 -23.84 17.83
N GLY A 154 -39.30 -23.34 16.61
CA GLY A 154 -38.62 -22.19 16.06
C GLY A 154 -38.82 -20.89 16.85
N PHE A 155 -39.94 -20.72 17.56
CA PHE A 155 -40.14 -19.58 18.47
C PHE A 155 -39.34 -19.68 19.77
N ILE A 156 -38.85 -20.88 20.10
CA ILE A 156 -38.14 -21.17 21.35
C ILE A 156 -36.62 -21.21 21.11
N VAL A 157 -36.18 -21.65 19.92
CA VAL A 157 -34.75 -21.76 19.58
C VAL A 157 -34.23 -20.42 19.01
N PRO A 158 -33.28 -19.75 19.69
CA PRO A 158 -32.67 -18.53 19.17
C PRO A 158 -31.94 -18.77 17.84
N GLY A 159 -32.01 -17.79 16.93
CA GLY A 159 -31.33 -17.86 15.62
C GLY A 159 -32.14 -18.54 14.51
N VAL A 160 -33.36 -19.01 14.79
CA VAL A 160 -34.27 -19.54 13.76
C VAL A 160 -35.13 -18.41 13.18
N ASP A 161 -35.01 -18.17 11.87
CA ASP A 161 -35.81 -17.17 11.17
C ASP A 161 -37.25 -17.63 10.97
N GLN A 162 -38.14 -17.17 11.86
CA GLN A 162 -39.57 -17.47 11.78
C GLN A 162 -40.28 -16.76 10.63
N ALA A 163 -39.85 -15.55 10.27
CA ALA A 163 -40.48 -14.80 9.19
C ALA A 163 -40.29 -15.52 7.85
N CYS A 164 -39.10 -16.10 7.62
CA CYS A 164 -38.82 -16.96 6.47
C CYS A 164 -39.72 -18.20 6.45
N HIS A 165 -39.84 -18.93 7.56
CA HIS A 165 -40.71 -20.11 7.62
C HIS A 165 -42.19 -19.79 7.40
N ILE A 166 -42.70 -18.72 8.01
CA ILE A 166 -44.08 -18.26 7.84
C ILE A 166 -44.32 -17.87 6.37
N GLY A 167 -43.40 -17.14 5.75
CA GLY A 167 -43.49 -16.78 4.33
C GLY A 167 -43.54 -18.01 3.42
N GLY A 168 -42.70 -19.01 3.69
CA GLY A 168 -42.74 -20.30 2.99
C GLY A 168 -44.08 -21.00 3.13
N LEU A 169 -44.60 -21.11 4.36
CA LEU A 169 -45.89 -21.75 4.67
C LEU A 169 -47.05 -21.07 3.93
N LEU A 170 -47.13 -19.73 4.00
CA LEU A 170 -48.19 -18.95 3.36
C LEU A 170 -48.16 -19.08 1.84
N TYR A 171 -46.98 -19.21 1.25
CA TYR A 171 -46.83 -19.44 -0.19
C TYR A 171 -47.14 -20.89 -0.60
N GLY A 172 -46.74 -21.87 0.21
CA GLY A 172 -46.94 -23.29 -0.08
C GLY A 172 -48.42 -23.70 -0.18
N PHE A 173 -49.29 -23.10 0.63
CA PHE A 173 -50.71 -23.42 0.66
C PHE A 173 -51.44 -23.20 -0.69
N PRO A 174 -51.42 -22.00 -1.30
CA PRO A 174 -52.03 -21.78 -2.61
C PRO A 174 -51.35 -22.60 -3.72
N MET A 175 -50.05 -22.87 -3.62
CA MET A 175 -49.37 -23.74 -4.59
C MET A 175 -49.88 -25.18 -4.56
N GLY A 176 -50.20 -25.70 -3.37
CA GLY A 176 -50.86 -26.99 -3.23
C GLY A 176 -52.25 -27.03 -3.88
N LEU A 177 -53.06 -25.96 -3.69
CA LEU A 177 -54.38 -25.83 -4.32
C LEU A 177 -54.29 -25.71 -5.85
N ILE A 178 -53.34 -24.91 -6.35
CA ILE A 178 -53.11 -24.76 -7.78
C ILE A 178 -52.64 -26.06 -8.39
N ALA A 179 -51.75 -26.79 -7.69
CA ALA A 179 -51.39 -28.12 -8.12
C ALA A 179 -52.68 -28.92 -8.32
N LEU A 180 -53.59 -28.99 -7.33
CA LEU A 180 -54.84 -29.80 -7.35
C LEU A 180 -55.68 -29.55 -8.60
N ALA A 181 -55.79 -28.29 -9.03
CA ALA A 181 -56.54 -27.91 -10.23
C ALA A 181 -55.94 -28.47 -11.54
N PHE A 182 -54.64 -28.80 -11.56
CA PHE A 182 -53.90 -29.30 -12.73
C PHE A 182 -53.40 -30.74 -12.50
N ASN A 183 -54.31 -31.61 -12.04
CA ASN A 183 -54.01 -32.98 -11.59
C ASN A 183 -53.39 -33.90 -12.67
N ARG A 184 -53.52 -33.57 -13.97
CA ARG A 184 -52.97 -34.40 -15.06
C ARG A 184 -51.64 -33.88 -15.60
N PRO A 185 -50.58 -34.73 -15.63
CA PRO A 185 -49.32 -34.35 -16.24
C PRO A 185 -49.54 -34.00 -17.73
N SER A 186 -49.27 -32.74 -18.06
CA SER A 186 -49.44 -32.18 -19.41
C SER A 186 -48.48 -31.00 -19.58
N TRP A 187 -48.15 -30.64 -20.82
CA TRP A 187 -47.30 -29.47 -21.11
C TRP A 187 -47.88 -28.18 -20.52
N LYS A 188 -49.22 -28.09 -20.38
CA LYS A 188 -49.93 -26.98 -19.74
C LYS A 188 -49.54 -26.82 -18.27
N ARG A 189 -49.31 -27.92 -17.55
CA ARG A 189 -48.86 -27.91 -16.14
C ARG A 189 -47.44 -27.33 -16.02
N SER A 190 -46.54 -27.68 -16.94
CA SER A 190 -45.18 -27.12 -16.98
C SER A 190 -45.18 -25.62 -17.30
N VAL A 191 -45.99 -25.20 -18.28
CA VAL A 191 -46.16 -23.76 -18.62
C VAL A 191 -46.73 -22.98 -17.44
N MET A 192 -47.68 -23.56 -16.70
CA MET A 192 -48.20 -22.95 -15.48
C MET A 192 -47.12 -22.78 -14.41
N TYR A 193 -46.32 -23.80 -14.11
CA TYR A 193 -45.24 -23.67 -13.12
C TYR A 193 -44.21 -22.61 -13.54
N PHE A 194 -43.88 -22.54 -14.84
CA PHE A 194 -43.03 -21.48 -15.37
C PHE A 194 -43.65 -20.09 -15.17
N ALA A 195 -44.93 -19.92 -15.51
CA ALA A 195 -45.65 -18.67 -15.32
C ALA A 195 -45.70 -18.26 -13.84
N ILE A 196 -45.91 -19.21 -12.92
CA ILE A 196 -45.88 -18.97 -11.48
C ILE A 196 -44.52 -18.44 -11.04
N VAL A 197 -43.43 -19.07 -11.44
CA VAL A 197 -42.08 -18.62 -11.09
C VAL A 197 -41.81 -17.23 -11.67
N ALA A 198 -42.16 -16.99 -12.93
CA ALA A 198 -41.97 -15.69 -13.59
C ALA A 198 -42.76 -14.57 -12.89
N VAL A 199 -44.05 -14.80 -12.62
CA VAL A 199 -44.92 -13.83 -11.94
C VAL A 199 -44.47 -13.60 -10.49
N THR A 200 -44.10 -14.67 -9.77
CA THR A 200 -43.62 -14.56 -8.39
C THR A 200 -42.32 -13.76 -8.34
N THR A 201 -41.38 -14.06 -9.24
CA THR A 201 -40.09 -13.34 -9.32
C THR A 201 -40.31 -11.86 -9.64
N ALA A 202 -41.13 -11.55 -10.64
CA ALA A 202 -41.46 -10.17 -11.00
C ALA A 202 -42.19 -9.43 -9.87
N GLY A 203 -43.12 -10.11 -9.19
CA GLY A 203 -43.87 -9.56 -8.06
C GLY A 203 -42.97 -9.27 -6.87
N VAL A 204 -42.11 -10.21 -6.49
CA VAL A 204 -41.13 -10.04 -5.41
C VAL A 204 -40.15 -8.92 -5.73
N PHE A 205 -39.62 -8.87 -6.95
CA PHE A 205 -38.71 -7.80 -7.38
C PHE A 205 -39.37 -6.41 -7.36
N LYS A 206 -40.63 -6.31 -7.79
CA LYS A 206 -41.40 -5.06 -7.69
C LYS A 206 -41.66 -4.69 -6.23
N ALA A 207 -41.96 -5.66 -5.37
CA ALA A 207 -42.23 -5.44 -3.95
C ALA A 207 -40.97 -5.00 -3.20
N THR A 208 -39.79 -5.55 -3.53
CA THR A 208 -38.51 -5.10 -2.95
C THR A 208 -38.22 -3.64 -3.31
N GLN A 209 -38.48 -3.23 -4.56
CA GLN A 209 -38.32 -1.81 -4.97
C GLN A 209 -39.28 -0.87 -4.24
N GLY A 210 -40.48 -1.34 -3.91
CA GLY A 210 -41.48 -0.55 -3.17
C GLY A 210 -41.25 -0.51 -1.66
N SER A 211 -40.29 -1.25 -1.13
CA SER A 211 -40.02 -1.38 0.31
C SER A 211 -38.79 -0.59 0.77
N GLU A 212 -38.20 0.22 -0.11
CA GLU A 212 -37.04 1.05 0.21
C GLU A 212 -37.40 2.19 1.16
N SER A 213 -36.59 2.41 2.19
CA SER A 213 -36.69 3.55 3.11
C SER A 213 -35.33 4.20 3.32
N GLU A 214 -35.32 5.48 3.71
CA GLU A 214 -34.08 6.23 3.99
C GLU A 214 -33.27 5.58 5.12
N GLU A 215 -33.94 5.08 6.16
CA GLU A 215 -33.32 4.35 7.27
C GLU A 215 -32.60 3.09 6.80
N LEU A 216 -33.22 2.30 5.91
CA LEU A 216 -32.61 1.10 5.36
C LEU A 216 -31.40 1.42 4.47
N ARG A 217 -31.44 2.53 3.72
CA ARG A 217 -30.30 2.97 2.89
C ARG A 217 -29.10 3.35 3.74
N LEU A 218 -29.32 4.13 4.81
CA LEU A 218 -28.27 4.49 5.76
C LEU A 218 -27.64 3.24 6.41
N LEU A 219 -28.47 2.28 6.82
CA LEU A 219 -27.98 1.02 7.37
C LEU A 219 -27.23 0.18 6.33
N ALA A 220 -27.71 0.14 5.08
CA ALA A 220 -27.03 -0.57 3.99
C ALA A 220 -25.65 0.02 3.70
N ASP A 221 -25.53 1.35 3.70
CA ASP A 221 -24.25 2.03 3.47
C ASP A 221 -23.27 1.80 4.62
N GLU A 222 -23.75 1.78 5.87
CA GLU A 222 -22.92 1.43 7.03
C GLU A 222 -22.43 -0.03 6.96
N VAL A 223 -23.30 -0.99 6.61
CA VAL A 223 -22.90 -2.40 6.43
C VAL A 223 -21.87 -2.56 5.31
N ARG A 224 -22.08 -1.89 4.16
CA ARG A 224 -21.13 -1.93 3.04
C ARG A 224 -19.77 -1.33 3.43
N LYS A 225 -19.78 -0.24 4.19
CA LYS A 225 -18.58 0.38 4.74
C LYS A 225 -17.83 -0.59 5.66
N GLN A 226 -18.53 -1.23 6.59
CA GLN A 226 -17.95 -2.24 7.47
C GLN A 226 -17.36 -3.43 6.70
N GLN A 227 -18.06 -3.95 5.68
CA GLN A 227 -17.52 -5.01 4.82
C GLN A 227 -16.24 -4.58 4.10
N LYS A 228 -16.20 -3.35 3.57
CA LYS A 228 -15.01 -2.79 2.92
C LYS A 228 -13.85 -2.63 3.89
N ASP A 229 -14.11 -2.11 5.09
CA ASP A 229 -13.09 -1.88 6.11
C ASP A 229 -12.51 -3.20 6.61
N MET A 230 -13.34 -4.21 6.86
CA MET A 230 -12.85 -5.54 7.24
C MET A 230 -12.04 -6.23 6.14
N ARG A 231 -12.43 -6.10 4.87
CA ARG A 231 -11.64 -6.64 3.74
C ARG A 231 -10.28 -5.97 3.66
N LYS A 232 -10.25 -4.64 3.78
CA LYS A 232 -9.00 -3.86 3.82
C LYS A 232 -8.12 -4.31 4.98
N GLN A 233 -8.69 -4.52 6.17
CA GLN A 233 -7.94 -5.00 7.34
C GLN A 233 -7.36 -6.39 7.12
N LYS A 234 -8.13 -7.33 6.55
CA LYS A 234 -7.62 -8.67 6.20
C LYS A 234 -6.51 -8.63 5.16
N GLU A 235 -6.62 -7.76 4.16
CA GLU A 235 -5.55 -7.56 3.16
C GLU A 235 -4.28 -7.01 3.83
N LEU A 236 -4.40 -6.02 4.71
CA LEU A 236 -3.28 -5.48 5.47
C LEU A 236 -2.63 -6.55 6.36
N GLU A 237 -3.42 -7.39 7.04
CA GLU A 237 -2.90 -8.51 7.83
C GLU A 237 -2.13 -9.54 7.00
N ILE A 238 -2.60 -9.84 5.77
CA ILE A 238 -1.90 -10.73 4.84
C ILE A 238 -0.56 -10.12 4.42
N VAL A 239 -0.57 -8.83 4.05
CA VAL A 239 0.64 -8.10 3.67
C VAL A 239 1.63 -8.04 4.83
N ALA A 240 1.18 -7.76 6.05
CA ALA A 240 2.02 -7.77 7.25
C ALA A 240 2.66 -9.13 7.48
N LYS A 241 1.89 -10.22 7.40
CA LYS A 241 2.43 -11.59 7.51
C LYS A 241 3.46 -11.92 6.43
N GLN A 242 3.23 -11.48 5.19
CA GLN A 242 4.19 -11.66 4.10
C GLN A 242 5.48 -10.87 4.35
N ARG A 243 5.38 -9.61 4.81
CA ARG A 243 6.52 -8.78 5.21
C ARG A 243 7.33 -9.43 6.33
N ASP A 244 6.67 -10.01 7.34
CA ASP A 244 7.34 -10.71 8.44
C ASP A 244 8.08 -11.97 7.98
N LEU A 245 7.49 -12.75 7.08
CA LEU A 245 8.14 -13.94 6.49
C LEU A 245 9.36 -13.54 5.67
N LEU A 246 9.23 -12.48 4.86
CA LEU A 246 10.33 -11.93 4.09
C LEU A 246 11.45 -11.45 5.01
N HIS A 247 11.12 -10.67 6.04
CA HIS A 247 12.07 -10.15 7.01
C HIS A 247 12.88 -11.27 7.70
N LYS A 248 12.22 -12.36 8.10
CA LYS A 248 12.91 -13.54 8.67
C LYS A 248 13.92 -14.15 7.68
N SER A 249 13.55 -14.25 6.40
CA SER A 249 14.45 -14.76 5.36
C SER A 249 15.64 -13.82 5.12
N GLU A 250 15.41 -12.50 5.16
CA GLU A 250 16.46 -11.49 5.01
C GLU A 250 17.45 -11.57 6.16
N LEU A 251 16.98 -11.64 7.42
CA LEU A 251 17.85 -11.81 8.58
C LEU A 251 18.66 -13.11 8.51
N ALA A 252 18.07 -14.22 8.05
CA ALA A 252 18.78 -15.48 7.89
C ALA A 252 19.88 -15.43 6.81
N ALA A 253 19.72 -14.57 5.80
CA ALA A 253 20.71 -14.36 4.74
C ALA A 253 21.85 -13.40 5.15
N ARG A 254 21.70 -12.68 6.26
CA ARG A 254 22.73 -11.74 6.76
C ARG A 254 23.88 -12.51 7.42
N PRO A 255 25.12 -11.98 7.37
CA PRO A 255 26.23 -12.53 8.13
C PRO A 255 25.94 -12.54 9.64
N LYS A 256 26.63 -13.43 10.36
CA LYS A 256 26.53 -13.48 11.82
C LYS A 256 26.88 -12.12 12.44
N PRO A 257 26.14 -11.69 13.48
CA PRO A 257 26.38 -10.39 14.11
C PRO A 257 27.77 -10.35 14.77
N VAL A 258 28.32 -9.15 14.84
CA VAL A 258 29.57 -8.83 15.54
C VAL A 258 29.31 -8.03 16.81
N SER A 259 30.31 -7.89 17.68
CA SER A 259 30.19 -7.02 18.85
C SER A 259 30.14 -5.54 18.44
N ALA A 260 29.62 -4.72 19.35
CA ALA A 260 29.62 -3.27 19.25
C ALA A 260 31.03 -2.71 19.01
N GLU A 261 32.00 -3.17 19.81
CA GLU A 261 33.39 -2.74 19.76
C GLU A 261 34.05 -3.11 18.43
N GLU A 262 33.81 -4.32 17.91
CA GLU A 262 34.33 -4.73 16.60
C GLU A 262 33.78 -3.85 15.47
N ALA A 263 32.50 -3.47 15.53
CA ALA A 263 31.89 -2.59 14.54
C ALA A 263 32.47 -1.16 14.61
N SER A 264 32.68 -0.62 15.82
CA SER A 264 33.25 0.71 16.04
C SER A 264 34.71 0.81 15.64
N VAL A 265 35.55 -0.21 15.92
CA VAL A 265 36.97 -0.24 15.53
C VAL A 265 37.16 -0.23 14.00
N LEU A 266 36.13 -0.63 13.24
CA LEU A 266 36.17 -0.64 11.79
C LEU A 266 35.81 0.72 11.15
N ALA A 267 35.33 1.69 11.90
CA ALA A 267 35.18 3.06 11.43
C ALA A 267 36.54 3.77 11.45
N MET A 268 37.07 4.19 10.29
CA MET A 268 38.28 5.04 10.28
C MET A 268 37.94 6.50 10.59
N GLU A 269 38.93 7.22 11.10
CA GLU A 269 39.01 8.69 11.20
C GLU A 269 40.05 9.17 10.17
N PRO A 270 39.73 9.34 8.87
CA PRO A 270 40.59 10.14 8.03
C PRO A 270 40.54 11.58 8.56
N ILE A 271 41.71 12.18 8.87
CA ILE A 271 41.78 13.60 9.25
C ILE A 271 41.33 14.40 8.04
N LEU A 272 40.11 14.87 8.18
CA LEU A 272 39.32 15.57 7.21
C LEU A 272 38.97 16.88 7.97
N SER A 273 39.12 18.05 7.33
CA SER A 273 38.64 19.33 7.89
C SER A 273 37.13 19.34 8.22
N ASN A 274 36.63 20.34 8.93
CA ASN A 274 35.24 20.29 9.44
C ASN A 274 34.15 20.60 8.38
N SER A 275 34.47 20.66 7.08
CA SER A 275 33.56 21.20 6.05
C SER A 275 33.46 20.36 4.76
N TYR A 276 33.23 19.05 4.89
CA TYR A 276 32.96 18.20 3.72
C TYR A 276 31.51 18.22 3.30
N GLN A 277 31.28 18.11 1.99
CA GLN A 277 29.95 18.13 1.40
C GLN A 277 29.83 17.03 0.34
N ASN A 278 28.64 16.42 0.24
CA ASN A 278 28.16 15.64 -0.91
C ASN A 278 29.18 14.65 -1.51
N PRO A 279 29.70 13.67 -0.75
CA PRO A 279 30.61 12.69 -1.31
C PRO A 279 29.90 11.80 -2.32
N ILE A 280 30.66 11.14 -3.19
CA ILE A 280 30.14 10.16 -4.14
C ILE A 280 31.09 8.98 -4.27
N PHE A 281 30.55 7.76 -4.35
CA PHE A 281 31.33 6.57 -4.62
C PHE A 281 31.68 6.46 -6.11
N SER A 282 32.81 5.83 -6.43
CA SER A 282 32.98 5.20 -7.75
C SER A 282 31.94 4.09 -7.95
N SER A 283 31.65 3.79 -9.22
CA SER A 283 30.71 2.74 -9.64
C SER A 283 31.06 1.36 -9.07
N ASP A 284 32.33 1.07 -8.83
CA ASP A 284 32.82 -0.16 -8.20
C ASP A 284 32.82 -0.13 -6.67
N GLY A 285 32.45 0.99 -6.05
CA GLY A 285 32.42 1.19 -4.60
C GLY A 285 33.80 1.26 -3.92
N ARG A 286 34.91 1.26 -4.67
CA ARG A 286 36.27 1.20 -4.11
C ARG A 286 36.86 2.56 -3.77
N ARG A 287 36.36 3.63 -4.38
CA ARG A 287 36.80 5.00 -4.12
C ARG A 287 35.63 5.85 -3.65
N LEU A 288 35.92 6.78 -2.76
CA LEU A 288 35.01 7.82 -2.35
C LEU A 288 35.63 9.18 -2.66
N TYR A 289 34.91 10.00 -3.41
CA TYR A 289 35.29 11.36 -3.76
C TYR A 289 34.56 12.31 -2.83
N ILE A 290 35.28 13.20 -2.16
CA ILE A 290 34.72 14.07 -1.12
C ILE A 290 35.24 15.49 -1.33
N THR A 291 34.33 16.46 -1.40
CA THR A 291 34.70 17.87 -1.51
C THR A 291 34.82 18.51 -0.14
N ASP A 292 35.88 19.28 0.04
CA ASP A 292 36.17 20.11 1.22
C ASP A 292 35.92 21.58 0.87
N GLN A 293 34.89 22.17 1.46
CA GLN A 293 34.52 23.54 1.17
C GLN A 293 35.55 24.54 1.71
N GLU A 294 36.03 24.36 2.94
CA GLU A 294 36.97 25.27 3.61
C GLU A 294 38.37 25.22 2.98
N ALA A 295 38.90 24.01 2.79
CA ALA A 295 40.18 23.81 2.13
C ALA A 295 40.10 24.02 0.62
N ASN A 296 38.89 24.15 0.07
CA ASN A 296 38.62 24.27 -1.35
C ASN A 296 39.30 23.15 -2.15
N SER A 297 38.97 21.90 -1.87
CA SER A 297 39.67 20.75 -2.45
C SER A 297 38.77 19.55 -2.71
N LEU A 298 39.23 18.64 -3.56
CA LEU A 298 38.66 17.32 -3.78
C LEU A 298 39.60 16.26 -3.21
N ALA A 299 39.14 15.49 -2.23
CA ALA A 299 39.85 14.34 -1.67
C ALA A 299 39.36 13.04 -2.33
N VAL A 300 40.30 12.12 -2.60
CA VAL A 300 40.02 10.75 -3.07
C VAL A 300 40.42 9.76 -1.99
N VAL A 301 39.45 9.05 -1.44
CA VAL A 301 39.62 8.06 -0.39
C VAL A 301 39.50 6.66 -1.00
N ASP A 302 40.47 5.80 -0.69
CA ASP A 302 40.35 4.36 -0.98
C ASP A 302 39.54 3.71 0.14
N VAL A 303 38.42 3.07 -0.20
CA VAL A 303 37.43 2.56 0.76
C VAL A 303 37.95 1.36 1.55
N ASN A 304 38.81 0.53 0.94
CA ASN A 304 39.31 -0.69 1.54
C ASN A 304 40.44 -0.42 2.55
N THR A 305 41.42 0.38 2.12
CA THR A 305 42.54 0.82 2.95
C THR A 305 42.16 1.99 3.86
N ARG A 306 41.02 2.63 3.56
CA ARG A 306 40.42 3.78 4.24
C ARG A 306 41.29 5.04 4.23
N LYS A 307 42.31 5.09 3.38
CA LYS A 307 43.27 6.22 3.32
C LYS A 307 42.91 7.23 2.25
N VAL A 308 43.18 8.50 2.54
CA VAL A 308 43.21 9.56 1.51
C VAL A 308 44.39 9.30 0.59
N THR A 309 44.11 8.93 -0.65
CA THR A 309 45.13 8.65 -1.68
C THR A 309 45.54 9.90 -2.46
N LYS A 310 44.67 10.90 -2.53
CA LYS A 310 44.91 12.12 -3.31
C LYS A 310 44.10 13.28 -2.76
N VAL A 311 44.69 14.48 -2.80
CA VAL A 311 44.00 15.75 -2.51
C VAL A 311 44.31 16.72 -3.63
N ILE A 312 43.27 17.19 -4.31
CA ILE A 312 43.35 18.09 -5.46
C ILE A 312 42.86 19.45 -5.00
N LYS A 313 43.78 20.39 -4.79
CA LYS A 313 43.47 21.74 -4.29
C LYS A 313 42.96 22.63 -5.43
N GLY A 314 41.96 23.44 -5.11
CA GLY A 314 41.51 24.54 -5.94
C GLY A 314 42.57 25.63 -6.06
N PRO A 315 42.35 26.59 -6.97
CA PRO A 315 43.25 27.73 -7.11
C PRO A 315 43.30 28.55 -5.82
N GLU A 316 44.48 29.11 -5.52
CA GLU A 316 44.60 30.16 -4.51
C GLU A 316 43.97 31.45 -5.05
N LEU A 317 42.94 31.94 -4.36
CA LEU A 317 42.20 33.13 -4.74
C LEU A 317 42.54 34.25 -3.77
N LYS A 318 42.97 35.40 -4.32
CA LYS A 318 43.13 36.63 -3.55
C LYS A 318 41.75 37.20 -3.25
N ILE A 319 41.36 37.17 -1.99
CA ILE A 319 40.06 37.67 -1.54
C ILE A 319 40.27 39.14 -1.13
N PRO A 320 39.54 40.10 -1.71
CA PRO A 320 39.56 41.48 -1.25
C PRO A 320 39.11 41.58 0.20
N ASP A 321 39.75 42.48 0.96
CA ASP A 321 39.34 42.80 2.34
C ASP A 321 38.18 43.81 2.33
N ASP A 322 37.00 43.34 1.92
CA ASP A 322 35.76 44.13 1.81
C ASP A 322 34.64 43.58 2.72
N GLY A 323 35.01 42.78 3.73
CA GLY A 323 34.08 42.12 4.63
C GLY A 323 33.36 40.90 4.04
N CYS A 324 33.67 40.49 2.80
CA CYS A 324 33.12 39.30 2.18
C CYS A 324 34.20 38.22 1.93
N ASP A 325 34.18 37.18 2.77
CA ASP A 325 35.04 36.00 2.74
C ASP A 325 34.77 35.02 1.56
N LYS A 326 35.35 33.81 1.61
CA LYS A 326 35.10 32.77 0.59
C LYS A 326 33.62 32.37 0.55
N THR A 327 33.00 32.22 1.71
CA THR A 327 31.65 31.69 1.87
C THR A 327 30.60 32.60 1.23
N CYS A 328 30.63 33.90 1.52
CA CYS A 328 29.70 34.85 0.91
C CYS A 328 29.90 34.98 -0.61
N ARG A 329 31.10 34.69 -1.14
CA ARG A 329 31.39 34.66 -2.58
C ARG A 329 31.01 33.35 -3.25
N GLY A 330 30.59 32.36 -2.47
CA GLY A 330 30.32 31.00 -2.95
C GLY A 330 31.57 30.30 -3.47
N ILE A 331 32.72 30.58 -2.86
CA ILE A 331 33.99 29.89 -3.10
C ILE A 331 34.13 28.75 -2.09
N GLY A 332 34.52 27.58 -2.57
CA GLY A 332 34.71 26.36 -1.81
C GLY A 332 34.01 25.20 -2.53
N ALA A 333 34.71 24.08 -2.67
CA ALA A 333 34.19 22.90 -3.35
C ALA A 333 32.87 22.44 -2.70
N GLN A 334 31.75 22.49 -3.43
CA GLN A 334 30.40 22.24 -2.90
C GLN A 334 29.92 20.79 -3.08
N SER A 335 30.28 20.18 -4.20
CA SER A 335 29.89 18.82 -4.56
C SER A 335 30.83 18.28 -5.63
N VAL A 336 30.72 16.99 -5.93
CA VAL A 336 31.46 16.35 -7.01
C VAL A 336 30.54 15.51 -7.87
N ALA A 337 30.68 15.64 -9.19
CA ALA A 337 30.11 14.74 -10.18
C ALA A 337 31.23 13.97 -10.88
N ILE A 338 31.06 12.68 -11.09
CA ILE A 338 32.02 11.81 -11.77
C ILE A 338 31.49 11.45 -13.16
N SER A 339 32.35 11.49 -14.18
CA SER A 339 31.97 11.10 -15.54
C SER A 339 31.65 9.60 -15.62
N PRO A 340 30.81 9.16 -16.57
CA PRO A 340 30.48 7.74 -16.73
C PRO A 340 31.71 6.83 -16.94
N ASP A 341 32.79 7.35 -17.53
CA ASP A 341 34.05 6.64 -17.72
C ASP A 341 35.04 6.80 -16.56
N GLU A 342 34.64 7.49 -15.50
CA GLU A 342 35.40 7.79 -14.27
C GLU A 342 36.77 8.45 -14.47
N LYS A 343 36.96 9.15 -15.61
CA LYS A 343 38.21 9.90 -15.87
C LYS A 343 38.14 11.34 -15.39
N TRP A 344 36.94 11.90 -15.36
CA TRP A 344 36.71 13.31 -15.09
C TRP A 344 35.86 13.51 -13.85
N ALA A 345 36.22 14.52 -13.05
CA ALA A 345 35.37 15.04 -11.99
C ALA A 345 35.00 16.49 -12.30
N LEU A 346 33.74 16.85 -12.08
CA LEU A 346 33.28 18.24 -12.04
C LEU A 346 33.08 18.65 -10.60
N VAL A 347 33.70 19.76 -10.21
CA VAL A 347 33.61 20.31 -8.85
C VAL A 347 33.16 21.77 -8.93
N PRO A 348 31.89 22.06 -8.60
CA PRO A 348 31.38 23.42 -8.54
C PRO A 348 32.07 24.25 -7.46
N SER A 349 32.16 25.56 -7.71
CA SER A 349 32.56 26.58 -6.74
C SER A 349 34.02 26.56 -6.29
N MET A 350 34.92 25.85 -6.98
CA MET A 350 36.35 25.95 -6.67
C MET A 350 36.95 27.34 -6.97
N ALA A 351 36.26 28.14 -7.78
CA ALA A 351 36.44 29.58 -7.89
C ALA A 351 35.09 30.28 -8.13
N ILE A 352 35.09 31.62 -8.10
CA ILE A 352 33.90 32.44 -8.27
C ILE A 352 33.18 32.08 -9.58
N SER A 353 31.88 31.76 -9.47
CA SER A 353 30.98 31.47 -10.60
C SER A 353 31.58 30.49 -11.59
N SER A 354 32.15 29.39 -11.07
CA SER A 354 32.89 28.42 -11.88
C SER A 354 32.69 26.97 -11.47
N VAL A 355 32.94 26.07 -12.43
CA VAL A 355 33.03 24.62 -12.20
C VAL A 355 34.39 24.12 -12.68
N ALA A 356 35.15 23.49 -11.80
CA ALA A 356 36.43 22.88 -12.14
C ALA A 356 36.23 21.53 -12.82
N LEU A 357 36.92 21.32 -13.95
CA LEU A 357 37.09 20.01 -14.56
C LEU A 357 38.43 19.44 -14.12
N ILE A 358 38.38 18.31 -13.45
CA ILE A 358 39.54 17.63 -12.89
C ILE A 358 39.77 16.34 -13.66
N ASP A 359 40.99 16.14 -14.16
CA ASP A 359 41.47 14.82 -14.56
C ASP A 359 41.76 14.02 -13.29
N ILE A 360 41.03 12.94 -13.05
CA ILE A 360 41.15 12.16 -11.81
C ILE A 360 42.51 11.45 -11.75
N GLN A 361 42.97 10.90 -12.88
CA GLN A 361 44.22 10.15 -12.98
C GLN A 361 45.42 11.07 -12.77
N ALA A 362 45.49 12.17 -13.53
CA ALA A 362 46.53 13.19 -13.34
C ALA A 362 46.38 13.89 -11.99
N GLY A 363 45.14 14.05 -11.51
CA GLY A 363 44.76 14.77 -10.28
C GLY A 363 45.06 16.25 -10.36
N ALA A 364 44.69 16.85 -11.47
CA ALA A 364 44.90 18.26 -11.75
C ALA A 364 43.63 18.85 -12.35
N ILE A 365 43.38 20.12 -12.06
CA ILE A 365 42.34 20.89 -12.73
C ILE A 365 42.84 21.17 -14.15
N VAL A 366 42.12 20.66 -15.16
CA VAL A 366 42.47 20.83 -16.58
C VAL A 366 41.68 21.95 -17.25
N HIS A 367 40.58 22.39 -16.63
CA HIS A 367 39.74 23.46 -17.14
C HIS A 367 38.86 24.06 -16.03
N MET A 368 38.44 25.31 -16.20
CA MET A 368 37.50 26.02 -15.33
C MET A 368 36.37 26.61 -16.18
N PHE A 369 35.19 26.01 -16.12
CA PHE A 369 34.00 26.53 -16.79
C PHE A 369 33.51 27.78 -16.06
N LYS A 370 33.19 28.85 -16.79
CA LYS A 370 32.51 30.03 -16.25
C LYS A 370 31.00 29.82 -16.34
N VAL A 371 30.31 29.78 -15.21
CA VAL A 371 28.87 29.53 -15.11
C VAL A 371 28.18 30.65 -14.32
N GLY A 372 26.93 30.45 -13.92
CA GLY A 372 26.22 31.40 -13.05
C GLY A 372 26.77 31.44 -11.62
N ASN A 373 26.16 32.28 -10.80
CA ASN A 373 26.59 32.55 -9.43
C ASN A 373 26.27 31.38 -8.48
N ARG A 374 27.24 31.08 -7.61
CA ARG A 374 27.21 30.01 -6.60
C ARG A 374 26.74 28.66 -7.20
N PRO A 375 27.49 28.08 -8.15
CA PRO A 375 27.17 26.76 -8.67
C PRO A 375 27.30 25.71 -7.56
N ALA A 376 26.26 24.92 -7.34
CA ALA A 376 26.14 24.07 -6.15
C ALA A 376 26.27 22.58 -6.46
N THR A 377 25.58 22.10 -7.48
CA THR A 377 25.57 20.69 -7.88
C THR A 377 25.68 20.53 -9.38
N ALA A 378 26.27 19.42 -9.82
CA ALA A 378 26.42 19.07 -11.22
C ALA A 378 26.08 17.59 -11.46
N VAL A 379 25.65 17.26 -12.67
CA VAL A 379 25.48 15.86 -13.12
C VAL A 379 25.94 15.72 -14.57
N PHE A 380 26.63 14.62 -14.87
CA PHE A 380 27.00 14.28 -16.24
C PHE A 380 25.81 13.65 -16.98
N SER A 381 25.76 13.88 -18.28
CA SER A 381 25.00 13.03 -19.20
C SER A 381 25.58 11.61 -19.26
N HIS A 382 24.75 10.61 -19.54
CA HIS A 382 25.18 9.19 -19.61
C HIS A 382 26.25 8.95 -20.68
N ASP A 383 26.30 9.77 -21.74
CA ASP A 383 27.34 9.71 -22.78
C ASP A 383 28.61 10.51 -22.41
N GLY A 384 28.60 11.27 -21.32
CA GLY A 384 29.71 12.12 -20.87
C GLY A 384 29.98 13.34 -21.75
N LEU A 385 29.17 13.60 -22.78
CA LEU A 385 29.39 14.70 -23.72
C LEU A 385 28.90 16.05 -23.19
N HIS A 386 27.92 16.01 -22.28
CA HIS A 386 27.37 17.19 -21.60
C HIS A 386 27.40 17.02 -20.07
N ALA A 387 27.37 18.14 -19.37
CA ALA A 387 27.05 18.17 -17.96
C ALA A 387 26.08 19.31 -17.65
N TYR A 388 25.30 19.17 -16.58
CA TYR A 388 24.30 20.12 -16.16
C TYR A 388 24.66 20.64 -14.77
N VAL A 389 24.51 21.94 -14.53
CA VAL A 389 24.95 22.59 -13.30
C VAL A 389 23.86 23.52 -12.78
N ILE A 390 23.44 23.35 -11.53
CA ILE A 390 22.55 24.31 -10.86
C ILE A 390 23.39 25.46 -10.30
N ASN A 391 23.08 26.67 -10.76
CA ASN A 391 23.59 27.93 -10.22
C ASN A 391 22.61 28.41 -9.14
N LYS A 392 22.91 28.11 -7.88
CA LYS A 392 21.97 28.29 -6.76
C LYS A 392 21.56 29.75 -6.58
N ALA A 393 22.52 30.68 -6.64
CA ALA A 393 22.20 32.09 -6.45
C ALA A 393 21.44 32.69 -7.64
N ASP A 394 21.70 32.23 -8.86
CA ASP A 394 20.97 32.71 -10.03
C ASP A 394 19.63 32.00 -10.27
N ASN A 395 19.34 30.95 -9.48
CA ASN A 395 18.21 30.03 -9.67
C ASN A 395 18.08 29.58 -11.14
N SER A 396 19.18 29.10 -11.71
CA SER A 396 19.28 28.71 -13.12
C SER A 396 20.11 27.45 -13.33
N LEU A 397 19.97 26.84 -14.51
CA LEU A 397 20.68 25.63 -14.94
C LEU A 397 21.59 25.94 -16.14
N SER A 398 22.90 25.77 -15.95
CA SER A 398 23.89 25.82 -17.02
C SER A 398 24.09 24.45 -17.66
N VAL A 399 24.28 24.41 -18.98
CA VAL A 399 24.65 23.21 -19.74
C VAL A 399 26.09 23.37 -20.22
N LEU A 400 26.96 22.44 -19.86
CA LEU A 400 28.36 22.39 -20.25
C LEU A 400 28.54 21.46 -21.43
N ASP A 401 29.26 21.90 -22.44
CA ASP A 401 29.78 21.07 -23.52
C ASP A 401 31.18 20.59 -23.14
N MET A 402 31.34 19.28 -22.97
CA MET A 402 32.58 18.69 -22.49
C MET A 402 33.67 18.62 -23.56
N ALA A 403 33.29 18.57 -24.84
CA ALA A 403 34.23 18.53 -25.96
C ALA A 403 34.82 19.93 -26.23
N ARG A 404 33.96 20.96 -26.25
CA ARG A 404 34.33 22.36 -26.48
C ARG A 404 34.86 23.05 -25.23
N ARG A 405 34.61 22.48 -24.04
CA ARG A 405 34.96 23.05 -22.72
C ARG A 405 34.41 24.46 -22.56
N GLN A 406 33.12 24.60 -22.81
CA GLN A 406 32.40 25.86 -22.64
C GLN A 406 30.96 25.61 -22.20
N VAL A 407 30.29 26.66 -21.75
CA VAL A 407 28.84 26.62 -21.57
C VAL A 407 28.21 26.66 -22.96
N ASP A 408 27.29 25.72 -23.24
CA ASP A 408 26.67 25.59 -24.57
C ASP A 408 25.83 26.83 -24.93
N ARG A 409 25.05 27.35 -23.99
CA ARG A 409 24.09 28.47 -24.16
C ARG A 409 23.79 29.20 -22.86
N ASP A 410 23.02 30.29 -22.94
CA ASP A 410 22.51 31.02 -21.77
C ASP A 410 21.83 30.08 -20.77
N PRO A 411 22.06 30.23 -19.44
CA PRO A 411 21.46 29.40 -18.41
C PRO A 411 19.92 29.40 -18.47
N LEU A 412 19.32 28.23 -18.25
CA LEU A 412 17.87 28.07 -18.20
C LEU A 412 17.35 28.52 -16.82
N PRO A 413 16.41 29.48 -16.73
CA PRO A 413 15.82 29.86 -15.44
C PRO A 413 15.01 28.71 -14.83
N LEU A 414 15.23 28.43 -13.54
CA LEU A 414 14.47 27.45 -12.75
C LEU A 414 13.36 28.11 -11.93
N GLY A 415 13.42 29.41 -11.70
CA GLY A 415 12.38 30.16 -11.00
C GLY A 415 12.76 31.62 -10.82
N SER A 416 12.05 32.32 -9.93
CA SER A 416 12.43 33.68 -9.54
C SER A 416 13.78 33.67 -8.85
N ALA A 417 14.60 34.66 -9.18
CA ALA A 417 15.86 34.88 -8.51
C ALA A 417 15.72 35.90 -7.36
N GLU A 418 14.52 36.17 -6.87
CA GLU A 418 14.30 37.06 -5.71
C GLU A 418 14.34 36.28 -4.39
N GLU A 419 14.17 34.96 -4.41
CA GLU A 419 14.15 34.06 -3.23
C GLU A 419 15.55 33.56 -2.81
N ARG A 420 16.58 34.43 -2.86
CA ARG A 420 17.99 33.99 -2.99
C ARG A 420 18.72 33.44 -1.76
N PHE A 421 18.16 33.40 -0.55
CA PHE A 421 18.97 33.07 0.64
C PHE A 421 18.25 32.29 1.74
N ALA A 422 17.16 31.59 1.45
CA ALA A 422 16.36 31.01 2.51
C ALA A 422 17.07 29.87 3.27
N HIS A 423 17.84 29.00 2.60
CA HIS A 423 18.35 27.77 3.26
C HIS A 423 19.73 27.27 2.79
N TRP A 424 20.50 26.69 3.73
CA TRP A 424 21.81 26.03 3.54
C TRP A 424 21.72 24.64 2.90
N ILE A 425 20.72 24.40 2.05
CA ILE A 425 20.49 23.06 1.49
C ILE A 425 21.09 22.98 0.08
N SER A 426 21.70 21.84 -0.24
CA SER A 426 22.20 21.53 -1.59
C SER A 426 21.01 21.28 -2.53
N PRO A 427 20.94 21.95 -3.70
CA PRO A 427 19.89 21.70 -4.68
C PRO A 427 19.88 20.26 -5.19
N ILE A 428 18.71 19.78 -5.61
CA ILE A 428 18.56 18.46 -6.22
C ILE A 428 18.75 18.59 -7.72
N LEU A 429 19.65 17.81 -8.30
CA LEU A 429 19.84 17.69 -9.74
C LEU A 429 20.10 16.22 -10.10
N LEU A 430 19.15 15.60 -10.79
CA LEU A 430 19.21 14.19 -11.15
C LEU A 430 18.88 13.99 -12.63
N LEU A 431 19.63 13.12 -13.30
CA LEU A 431 19.37 12.74 -14.69
C LEU A 431 18.55 11.45 -14.74
N SER A 432 17.47 11.45 -15.51
CA SER A 432 16.65 10.27 -15.70
C SER A 432 17.45 9.10 -16.29
N PRO A 433 17.08 7.83 -16.01
CA PRO A 433 17.81 6.67 -16.52
C PRO A 433 17.90 6.62 -18.05
N ASP A 434 16.89 7.15 -18.75
CA ASP A 434 16.89 7.24 -20.22
C ASP A 434 17.70 8.43 -20.78
N GLY A 435 18.23 9.30 -19.91
CA GLY A 435 19.01 10.48 -20.26
C GLY A 435 18.20 11.63 -20.88
N LYS A 436 16.86 11.52 -20.95
CA LYS A 436 16.01 12.49 -21.67
C LYS A 436 15.50 13.62 -20.80
N ARG A 437 15.53 13.47 -19.47
CA ARG A 437 14.94 14.41 -18.53
C ARG A 437 15.87 14.66 -17.35
N LEU A 438 15.86 15.89 -16.84
CA LEU A 438 16.50 16.26 -15.59
C LEU A 438 15.42 16.58 -14.56
N LEU A 439 15.55 16.05 -13.35
CA LEU A 439 14.79 16.51 -12.20
C LEU A 439 15.65 17.55 -11.48
N ALA A 440 15.18 18.79 -11.44
CA ALA A 440 15.89 19.91 -10.83
C ALA A 440 15.03 20.57 -9.76
N SER A 441 15.63 20.97 -8.65
CA SER A 441 14.99 21.86 -7.69
C SER A 441 15.20 23.33 -8.03
N ASP A 442 14.28 24.17 -7.58
CA ASP A 442 14.57 25.59 -7.42
C ASP A 442 15.58 25.83 -6.27
N ALA A 443 16.00 27.09 -6.12
CA ALA A 443 16.97 27.50 -5.10
C ALA A 443 16.48 27.36 -3.65
N SER A 444 15.16 27.41 -3.43
CA SER A 444 14.50 27.28 -2.11
C SER A 444 14.17 25.83 -1.74
N LEU A 445 14.28 24.89 -2.69
CA LEU A 445 13.75 23.52 -2.61
C LEU A 445 12.24 23.47 -2.40
N SER A 446 11.51 24.54 -2.71
CA SER A 446 10.05 24.57 -2.60
C SER A 446 9.39 23.82 -3.76
N ARG A 447 10.13 23.64 -4.87
CA ARG A 447 9.63 23.00 -6.07
C ARG A 447 10.66 22.09 -6.72
N LEU A 448 10.20 20.96 -7.24
CA LEU A 448 10.93 20.08 -8.16
C LEU A 448 10.27 20.09 -9.53
N ASP A 449 11.10 20.21 -10.56
CA ASP A 449 10.66 20.31 -11.95
C ASP A 449 11.38 19.31 -12.83
N TRP A 450 10.63 18.72 -13.76
CA TRP A 450 11.20 17.96 -14.85
C TRP A 450 11.60 18.91 -16.00
N ILE A 451 12.78 18.72 -16.55
CA ILE A 451 13.29 19.49 -17.68
C ILE A 451 13.61 18.51 -18.81
N ASN A 452 13.07 18.74 -19.99
CA ASN A 452 13.45 17.99 -21.18
C ASN A 452 14.87 18.40 -21.60
N VAL A 453 15.79 17.43 -21.66
CA VAL A 453 17.19 17.68 -21.98
C VAL A 453 17.37 18.29 -23.37
N ALA A 454 16.70 17.73 -24.38
CA ALA A 454 16.88 18.14 -25.77
C ALA A 454 16.27 19.52 -26.07
N SER A 455 15.08 19.79 -25.55
CA SER A 455 14.36 21.05 -25.81
C SER A 455 14.64 22.15 -24.79
N ARG A 456 15.25 21.81 -23.64
CA ARG A 456 15.51 22.72 -22.51
C ARG A 456 14.24 23.41 -21.99
N LYS A 457 13.12 22.67 -21.96
CA LYS A 457 11.83 23.15 -21.48
C LYS A 457 11.38 22.38 -20.26
N MET A 458 10.71 23.08 -19.35
CA MET A 458 10.02 22.51 -18.20
C MET A 458 8.89 21.57 -18.70
N ILE A 459 8.69 20.47 -17.99
CA ILE A 459 7.68 19.44 -18.23
C ILE A 459 6.72 19.45 -17.04
N THR A 460 5.42 19.41 -17.30
CA THR A 460 4.39 19.25 -16.27
C THR A 460 4.09 17.76 -16.01
N PRO A 461 3.67 17.37 -14.79
CA PRO A 461 3.45 18.23 -13.62
C PRO A 461 4.74 18.68 -12.91
N THR A 462 4.66 19.79 -12.18
CA THR A 462 5.68 20.22 -11.21
C THR A 462 5.31 19.69 -9.83
N PHE A 463 6.28 19.51 -8.96
CA PHE A 463 6.05 19.00 -7.61
C PHE A 463 6.40 20.05 -6.55
N SER A 464 5.42 20.44 -5.74
CA SER A 464 5.66 21.31 -4.58
C SER A 464 6.15 20.46 -3.40
N MET A 465 7.33 20.76 -2.90
CA MET A 465 7.93 20.08 -1.76
C MET A 465 7.21 20.52 -0.47
N PRO A 466 6.85 19.58 0.43
CA PRO A 466 6.28 19.95 1.73
C PRO A 466 7.27 20.75 2.59
N ASP A 467 6.77 21.74 3.33
CA ASP A 467 7.58 22.64 4.18
C ASP A 467 8.39 21.93 5.27
N SER A 468 8.04 20.69 5.62
CA SER A 468 8.77 19.86 6.60
C SER A 468 9.94 19.10 5.98
N VAL A 469 9.94 18.92 4.65
CA VAL A 469 10.95 18.14 3.93
C VAL A 469 12.16 19.04 3.62
N ARG A 470 13.36 18.48 3.79
CA ARG A 470 14.62 19.22 3.55
C ARG A 470 15.45 18.62 2.42
N PHE A 471 15.19 17.40 2.02
CA PHE A 471 15.90 16.71 0.94
C PHE A 471 15.01 15.60 0.38
N ALA A 472 15.36 15.11 -0.81
CA ALA A 472 14.68 13.99 -1.43
C ALA A 472 15.69 12.91 -1.78
N LEU A 473 15.25 11.65 -1.73
CA LEU A 473 16.06 10.48 -2.06
C LEU A 473 15.41 9.73 -3.21
N THR A 474 16.24 9.10 -4.03
CA THR A 474 15.80 8.17 -5.06
C THR A 474 16.93 7.20 -5.39
N ASP A 475 16.59 6.05 -5.97
CA ASP A 475 17.56 5.09 -6.48
C ASP A 475 17.91 5.39 -7.94
N THR A 476 18.84 4.61 -8.52
CA THR A 476 19.28 4.83 -9.91
C THR A 476 18.23 4.56 -10.97
N LYS A 477 17.17 3.80 -10.65
CA LYS A 477 16.03 3.60 -11.57
C LYS A 477 15.11 4.81 -11.57
N MET A 478 15.14 5.64 -10.53
CA MET A 478 14.30 6.83 -10.39
C MET A 478 12.81 6.54 -10.62
N ASP A 479 12.33 5.39 -10.12
CA ASP A 479 10.91 5.03 -10.19
C ASP A 479 10.09 5.67 -9.04
N THR A 480 10.75 5.94 -7.90
CA THR A 480 10.13 6.51 -6.70
C THR A 480 10.96 7.66 -6.14
N LEU A 481 10.29 8.75 -5.76
CA LEU A 481 10.81 9.85 -4.97
C LEU A 481 10.44 9.64 -3.51
N LEU A 482 11.44 9.64 -2.64
CA LEU A 482 11.29 9.44 -1.21
C LEU A 482 11.56 10.75 -0.48
N LEU A 483 10.63 11.14 0.38
CA LEU A 483 10.64 12.42 1.07
C LEU A 483 10.53 12.17 2.57
N PRO A 484 11.65 12.15 3.30
CA PRO A 484 11.62 12.08 4.76
C PRO A 484 10.96 13.35 5.33
N SER A 485 9.78 13.20 5.92
CA SER A 485 9.09 14.25 6.70
C SER A 485 9.45 14.14 8.20
N GLU A 486 8.79 14.91 9.05
CA GLU A 486 8.99 14.84 10.50
C GLU A 486 8.48 13.53 11.12
N ASP A 487 7.42 12.96 10.56
CA ASP A 487 6.64 11.86 11.15
C ASP A 487 6.59 10.59 10.28
N ALA A 488 6.90 10.71 8.98
CA ALA A 488 6.84 9.59 8.05
C ALA A 488 7.88 9.71 6.91
N LEU A 489 8.08 8.60 6.22
CA LEU A 489 8.67 8.58 4.89
C LEU A 489 7.55 8.65 3.86
N LEU A 490 7.42 9.79 3.16
CA LEU A 490 6.45 9.94 2.08
C LEU A 490 7.04 9.41 0.78
N GLU A 491 6.26 8.67 0.01
CA GLU A 491 6.67 8.13 -1.28
C GLU A 491 5.83 8.70 -2.41
N HIS A 492 6.46 9.03 -3.54
CA HIS A 492 5.78 9.47 -4.75
C HIS A 492 6.34 8.74 -5.98
N LYS A 493 5.48 8.38 -6.91
CA LYS A 493 5.88 7.76 -8.18
C LYS A 493 6.51 8.78 -9.10
N LEU A 494 7.62 8.45 -9.72
CA LEU A 494 8.21 9.26 -10.79
C LEU A 494 7.85 8.65 -12.16
N PRO A 495 7.64 9.47 -13.19
CA PRO A 495 7.76 10.94 -13.23
C PRO A 495 6.47 11.69 -12.82
N SER A 496 5.37 11.01 -12.50
CA SER A 496 4.04 11.61 -12.35
C SER A 496 3.82 12.39 -11.03
N PHE A 497 4.67 12.15 -10.04
CA PHE A 497 4.52 12.57 -8.65
C PHE A 497 3.21 12.10 -7.98
N GLU A 498 2.67 10.96 -8.43
CA GLU A 498 1.51 10.33 -7.78
C GLU A 498 1.89 9.86 -6.37
N SER A 499 1.14 10.27 -5.34
CA SER A 499 1.41 9.89 -3.96
C SER A 499 1.16 8.41 -3.73
N LEU A 500 2.10 7.75 -3.06
CA LEU A 500 2.04 6.36 -2.64
C LEU A 500 1.85 6.30 -1.10
N PRO A 501 1.39 5.17 -0.54
CA PRO A 501 1.31 5.01 0.90
C PRO A 501 2.66 5.28 1.57
N GLY A 502 2.69 6.20 2.53
CA GLY A 502 3.88 6.51 3.33
C GLY A 502 4.10 5.53 4.49
N TYR A 503 5.26 5.62 5.12
CA TYR A 503 5.65 4.77 6.24
C TYR A 503 5.91 5.60 7.49
N ALA A 504 5.08 5.43 8.51
CA ALA A 504 5.22 6.15 9.78
C ALA A 504 6.46 5.69 10.55
N TYR A 505 7.18 6.63 11.17
CA TYR A 505 8.31 6.31 12.03
C TYR A 505 7.84 5.84 13.40
N CYS A 506 8.47 4.80 13.94
CA CYS A 506 7.93 4.11 15.10
C CYS A 506 8.30 4.69 16.47
N ASN A 507 9.17 5.72 16.51
CA ASN A 507 9.52 6.55 17.68
C ASN A 507 10.63 7.57 17.32
N ALA A 508 10.59 8.16 16.11
CA ALA A 508 11.72 8.96 15.62
C ALA A 508 11.46 10.47 15.73
N ASN A 509 12.00 11.10 16.77
CA ASN A 509 12.01 12.57 16.90
C ASN A 509 13.09 13.25 16.02
N ASP A 510 13.89 12.49 15.25
CA ASP A 510 15.12 13.01 14.63
C ASP A 510 15.53 12.33 13.30
N ALA A 511 14.61 11.59 12.63
CA ALA A 511 14.88 10.88 11.37
C ALA A 511 15.06 11.85 10.17
N LYS A 512 16.12 12.65 10.20
CA LYS A 512 16.47 13.65 9.18
C LYS A 512 17.67 13.26 8.32
N VAL A 513 18.29 12.11 8.57
CA VAL A 513 19.48 11.68 7.84
C VAL A 513 19.25 10.27 7.35
N MET A 514 19.00 10.17 6.05
CA MET A 514 18.66 8.93 5.37
C MET A 514 19.37 8.84 4.02
N SER A 515 19.55 7.62 3.55
CA SER A 515 20.14 7.32 2.25
C SER A 515 19.50 6.07 1.68
N VAL A 516 19.53 5.94 0.36
CA VAL A 516 19.00 4.80 -0.39
C VAL A 516 20.14 4.22 -1.21
N SER A 517 20.24 2.89 -1.27
CA SER A 517 21.25 2.24 -2.11
C SER A 517 20.96 2.52 -3.59
N PRO A 518 22.00 2.62 -4.43
CA PRO A 518 21.82 2.84 -5.86
C PRO A 518 20.89 1.81 -6.54
N ASP A 519 20.89 0.56 -6.07
CA ASP A 519 20.03 -0.51 -6.59
C ASP A 519 18.58 -0.50 -6.03
N GLY A 520 18.29 0.42 -5.09
CA GLY A 520 16.99 0.59 -4.46
C GLY A 520 16.60 -0.50 -3.47
N LYS A 521 17.49 -1.42 -3.10
CA LYS A 521 17.16 -2.52 -2.17
C LYS A 521 17.22 -2.11 -0.70
N TRP A 522 18.09 -1.17 -0.36
CA TRP A 522 18.42 -0.84 1.01
C TRP A 522 18.21 0.64 1.29
N MET A 523 17.86 0.94 2.52
CA MET A 523 17.95 2.28 3.08
C MET A 523 18.83 2.26 4.31
N ALA A 524 19.58 3.34 4.54
CA ALA A 524 20.27 3.59 5.79
C ALA A 524 19.66 4.82 6.43
N ALA A 525 19.37 4.76 7.73
CA ALA A 525 18.81 5.88 8.47
C ALA A 525 19.49 6.04 9.82
N TYR A 526 19.78 7.27 10.21
CA TYR A 526 20.25 7.55 11.56
C TYR A 526 19.07 7.55 12.54
N ARG A 527 19.25 6.86 13.66
CA ARG A 527 18.33 6.86 14.79
C ARG A 527 19.07 7.38 16.01
N LYS A 528 18.53 8.45 16.58
CA LYS A 528 18.99 8.98 17.87
C LYS A 528 18.46 8.09 18.99
N THR A 529 19.37 7.38 19.65
CA THR A 529 19.15 6.66 20.91
C THR A 529 20.18 7.13 21.92
N GLU A 530 20.27 6.48 23.09
CA GLU A 530 21.35 6.73 24.05
C GLU A 530 22.74 6.46 23.46
N SER A 531 22.87 5.49 22.56
CA SER A 531 24.14 5.08 21.94
C SER A 531 24.34 5.57 20.51
N GLY A 532 23.30 6.08 19.85
CA GLY A 532 23.34 6.54 18.46
C GLY A 532 23.59 5.39 17.47
N GLU A 533 22.63 5.10 16.60
CA GLU A 533 22.80 4.02 15.61
C GLU A 533 22.40 4.45 14.21
N ILE A 534 22.99 3.75 13.24
CA ILE A 534 22.51 3.73 11.88
C ILE A 534 21.83 2.38 11.65
N VAL A 535 20.56 2.44 11.28
CA VAL A 535 19.78 1.27 10.91
C VAL A 535 19.81 1.07 9.40
N LEU A 536 20.10 -0.15 8.97
CA LEU A 536 19.92 -0.60 7.59
C LEU A 536 18.54 -1.23 7.49
N ILE A 537 17.74 -0.79 6.52
CA ILE A 537 16.35 -1.17 6.34
C ILE A 537 16.20 -1.78 4.94
N SER A 538 15.51 -2.91 4.83
CA SER A 538 15.12 -3.46 3.53
C SER A 538 14.00 -2.63 2.93
N ARG A 539 14.09 -2.23 1.66
CA ARG A 539 12.96 -1.58 0.96
C ARG A 539 11.82 -2.55 0.63
N GLN A 540 12.04 -3.86 0.72
CA GLN A 540 11.00 -4.85 0.44
C GLN A 540 10.15 -5.16 1.68
N SER A 541 10.79 -5.47 2.81
CA SER A 541 10.08 -5.74 4.06
C SER A 541 9.79 -4.47 4.85
N MET A 542 10.51 -3.37 4.57
CA MET A 542 10.49 -2.11 5.32
C MET A 542 10.78 -2.34 6.81
N ARG A 543 11.66 -3.31 7.10
CA ARG A 543 12.11 -3.72 8.43
C ARG A 543 13.62 -3.55 8.57
N THR A 544 14.08 -3.38 9.81
CA THR A 544 15.50 -3.24 10.13
C THR A 544 16.23 -4.56 9.90
N VAL A 545 17.27 -4.59 9.07
CA VAL A 545 18.07 -5.79 8.76
C VAL A 545 19.55 -5.66 9.15
N GLY A 546 19.96 -4.49 9.63
CA GLY A 546 21.31 -4.23 10.10
C GLY A 546 21.35 -3.00 11.02
N VAL A 547 22.32 -2.97 11.92
CA VAL A 547 22.50 -1.89 12.89
C VAL A 547 23.99 -1.67 13.09
N TYR A 548 24.42 -0.41 13.01
CA TYR A 548 25.80 0.03 13.18
C TYR A 548 25.84 1.13 14.24
N GLN A 549 26.75 1.04 15.20
CA GLN A 549 26.88 2.05 16.23
C GLN A 549 27.58 3.30 15.71
N LEU A 550 27.11 4.45 16.16
CA LEU A 550 27.67 5.77 15.90
C LEU A 550 27.56 6.60 17.19
N PRO A 551 28.42 6.33 18.19
CA PRO A 551 28.34 6.97 19.50
C PRO A 551 28.50 8.49 19.43
N ASP A 552 27.65 9.19 20.17
CA ASP A 552 27.74 10.62 20.51
C ASP A 552 27.79 11.63 19.35
N GLU A 553 27.40 11.24 18.13
CA GLU A 553 27.42 12.18 17.00
C GLU A 553 26.31 11.96 15.97
N LYS A 554 25.57 13.03 15.64
CA LYS A 554 24.60 13.02 14.55
C LYS A 554 25.35 13.13 13.21
N PRO A 555 25.14 12.21 12.26
CA PRO A 555 25.79 12.29 10.97
C PRO A 555 25.21 13.43 10.13
N HIS A 556 26.04 14.02 9.27
CA HIS A 556 25.61 14.98 8.26
C HIS A 556 25.02 14.26 7.05
N GLN A 557 25.60 13.13 6.66
CA GLN A 557 25.19 12.39 5.48
C GLN A 557 25.49 10.89 5.59
N LEU A 558 24.65 10.07 4.95
CA LEU A 558 24.81 8.62 4.82
C LEU A 558 24.88 8.26 3.33
N LEU A 559 25.77 7.32 2.97
CA LEU A 559 25.90 6.83 1.61
C LEU A 559 26.12 5.33 1.59
N LEU A 560 25.25 4.62 0.89
CA LEU A 560 25.41 3.20 0.61
C LEU A 560 26.21 3.04 -0.69
N SER A 561 27.25 2.21 -0.65
CA SER A 561 28.09 1.98 -1.82
C SER A 561 27.34 1.22 -2.92
N PRO A 562 27.63 1.49 -4.21
CA PRO A 562 26.98 0.79 -5.33
C PRO A 562 27.20 -0.73 -5.34
N ASP A 563 28.33 -1.19 -4.80
CA ASP A 563 28.65 -2.62 -4.67
C ASP A 563 27.87 -3.32 -3.55
N GLY A 564 27.10 -2.59 -2.74
CA GLY A 564 26.29 -3.11 -1.65
C GLY A 564 27.09 -3.64 -0.46
N ASN A 565 28.36 -3.28 -0.32
CA ASN A 565 29.24 -3.81 0.72
C ASN A 565 29.56 -2.80 1.84
N HIS A 566 29.41 -1.51 1.59
CA HIS A 566 29.87 -0.46 2.50
C HIS A 566 28.80 0.62 2.73
N LEU A 567 28.86 1.21 3.91
CA LEU A 567 28.13 2.39 4.32
C LEU A 567 29.13 3.46 4.75
N ALA A 568 29.21 4.54 3.99
CA ALA A 568 29.95 5.73 4.34
C ALA A 568 29.06 6.68 5.15
N VAL A 569 29.63 7.24 6.21
CA VAL A 569 28.94 8.08 7.19
C VAL A 569 29.79 9.31 7.39
N LEU A 570 29.27 10.45 6.95
CA LEU A 570 29.94 11.73 7.14
C LEU A 570 29.49 12.34 8.45
N VAL A 571 30.44 12.72 9.27
CA VAL A 571 30.27 13.28 10.61
C VAL A 571 31.13 14.56 10.73
N SER A 572 31.03 15.29 11.83
CA SER A 572 31.67 16.62 11.97
C SER A 572 33.19 16.54 12.02
N ASP A 573 33.74 15.44 12.53
CA ASP A 573 35.18 15.21 12.68
C ASP A 573 35.79 14.33 11.57
N GLY A 574 35.00 13.89 10.59
CA GLY A 574 35.50 13.14 9.45
C GLY A 574 34.50 12.16 8.81
N LEU A 575 35.03 11.03 8.35
CA LEU A 575 34.30 10.03 7.56
C LEU A 575 34.49 8.63 8.16
N ARG A 576 33.38 8.00 8.56
CA ARG A 576 33.35 6.61 9.04
C ARG A 576 32.87 5.69 7.92
N ILE A 577 33.53 4.55 7.71
CA ILE A 577 33.16 3.55 6.69
C ILE A 577 32.86 2.22 7.37
N TYR A 578 31.60 1.78 7.30
CA TYR A 578 31.14 0.53 7.87
C TYR A 578 30.99 -0.54 6.79
N PRO A 579 31.60 -1.72 6.94
CA PRO A 579 31.25 -2.87 6.11
C PRO A 579 29.86 -3.36 6.49
N LEU A 580 28.94 -3.44 5.52
CA LEU A 580 27.56 -3.85 5.75
C LEU A 580 27.43 -5.29 6.26
N SER A 581 28.48 -6.10 6.13
CA SER A 581 28.56 -7.46 6.67
C SER A 581 28.82 -7.51 8.19
N LYS A 582 29.11 -6.38 8.84
CA LYS A 582 29.52 -6.28 10.25
C LYS A 582 28.52 -5.46 11.06
N SER A 583 27.31 -5.99 11.19
CA SER A 583 26.22 -5.42 11.99
C SER A 583 26.19 -6.05 13.38
N ILE A 584 25.70 -5.31 14.38
CA ILE A 584 25.34 -5.89 15.68
C ILE A 584 24.05 -6.75 15.56
N ASN A 585 23.65 -7.40 16.65
CA ASN A 585 22.44 -8.23 16.68
C ASN A 585 21.17 -7.38 16.49
N VAL A 586 20.53 -7.53 15.34
CA VAL A 586 19.32 -6.81 14.94
C VAL A 586 18.12 -7.21 15.78
N VAL A 587 17.98 -8.49 16.12
CA VAL A 587 16.82 -9.00 16.87
C VAL A 587 16.79 -8.40 18.28
N ASP A 588 17.94 -8.44 18.97
CA ASP A 588 18.07 -7.87 20.31
C ASP A 588 17.86 -6.34 20.27
N TYR A 589 18.39 -5.66 19.25
CA TYR A 589 18.21 -4.23 19.06
C TYR A 589 16.75 -3.83 18.85
N VAL A 590 16.03 -4.52 17.96
CA VAL A 590 14.62 -4.24 17.67
C VAL A 590 13.74 -4.58 18.87
N GLN A 591 14.05 -5.63 19.64
CA GLN A 591 13.33 -5.92 20.88
C GLN A 591 13.49 -4.79 21.92
N LYS A 592 14.68 -4.20 22.03
CA LYS A 592 14.96 -3.11 22.97
C LYS A 592 14.38 -1.77 22.52
N ASN A 593 14.54 -1.43 21.23
CA ASN A 593 14.29 -0.08 20.72
C ASN A 593 13.04 0.01 19.83
N GLY A 594 12.45 -1.11 19.42
CA GLY A 594 11.42 -1.16 18.40
C GLY A 594 11.98 -1.00 16.98
N GLU A 595 11.14 -1.25 15.98
CA GLU A 595 11.46 -1.04 14.57
C GLU A 595 11.64 0.44 14.22
N PHE A 596 12.28 0.70 13.07
CA PHE A 596 12.39 2.06 12.56
C PHE A 596 11.05 2.57 11.99
N PHE A 597 10.37 1.74 11.20
CA PHE A 597 9.03 2.00 10.68
C PHE A 597 7.99 1.18 11.45
N CYS A 598 6.84 1.78 11.71
CA CYS A 598 5.73 1.08 12.32
C CYS A 598 5.03 0.14 11.35
N ASP A 599 4.46 -0.92 11.93
CA ASP A 599 3.41 -1.67 11.27
C ASP A 599 2.17 -0.79 11.19
N SER A 600 1.78 -0.48 9.96
CA SER A 600 0.64 0.35 9.61
C SER A 600 -0.69 -0.31 9.93
#